data_AF-A0A971AP36-F1
#
_entry.id   AF-A0A971AP36-F1
#
_cell.length_a   1.000
_cell.length_b   1.000
_cell.length_c   1.000
_cell.angle_alpha   90.00
_cell.angle_beta   90.00
_cell.angle_gamma   90.00
#
_symmetry.space_group_name_H-M   'P 1'
#
loop_
_entity.id
_entity.type
_entity.pdbx_description
1 polymer ?
#
loop_
_entity_poly.entity_id
_entity_poly.type
_entity_poly.pdbx_seq_one_letter_code
_entity_poly.pdbx_strand_id
1 'polypeptide(L)'
;MTKKSLKFLVVFFSKNRKLFLSIATLAAIVAAVWLIASVTNWLAAVDREKSVPWTVVTEDRDWQGTAAQASLPRFFVAGGLTYDKKILVEGWGMSEDLLQPVDYMEELGIHLICGDVEKIIYADRKLSVFVAERDAGYKLITVSKAHLEEGDLQIVFLDAKGSPLGYEEEYVYSIPMAYTVVDSGQAESKSTAMFMEILDSETLPVLTGLDASLLLKYPDSVFFYIQGGKVSTVQRSNNTVRVYVEPGQFYQVVTVPAALFKPGQNTIRLIDNSDLSVKGQIIFLHPGT
;
A
#
# COMPACT_ATOMS: atom_id res chain seq x y z
N MET A 1 -11.53 5.11 55.32
CA MET A 1 -10.31 4.26 55.26
C MET A 1 -10.73 2.80 55.15
N THR A 2 -10.63 2.20 53.96
CA THR A 2 -11.00 0.81 53.67
C THR A 2 -9.80 -0.11 53.90
N LYS A 3 -9.93 -1.04 54.86
CA LYS A 3 -8.93 -2.09 55.16
C LYS A 3 -8.76 -3.02 53.95
N LYS A 4 -7.57 -3.05 53.34
CA LYS A 4 -7.19 -4.08 52.36
C LYS A 4 -6.98 -5.40 53.11
N SER A 5 -7.74 -6.45 52.80
CA SER A 5 -7.43 -7.81 53.24
C SER A 5 -6.42 -8.43 52.27
N LEU A 6 -5.22 -8.73 52.76
CA LEU A 6 -4.29 -9.58 52.02
C LEU A 6 -4.79 -11.02 52.12
N LYS A 7 -5.14 -11.61 50.97
CA LYS A 7 -5.38 -13.05 50.86
C LYS A 7 -4.04 -13.72 50.54
N PHE A 8 -3.52 -14.52 51.46
CA PHE A 8 -2.36 -15.37 51.22
C PHE A 8 -2.81 -16.77 50.82
N LEU A 9 -2.23 -17.31 49.76
CA LEU A 9 -2.41 -18.70 49.35
C LEU A 9 -1.35 -19.55 50.07
N VAL A 10 -1.77 -20.34 51.05
CA VAL A 10 -0.89 -21.32 51.71
C VAL A 10 -1.06 -22.66 51.00
N VAL A 11 -0.05 -23.07 50.23
CA VAL A 11 -0.03 -24.38 49.57
C VAL A 11 0.65 -25.38 50.49
N PHE A 12 -0.13 -26.32 51.06
CA PHE A 12 0.39 -27.44 51.84
C PHE A 12 1.03 -28.47 50.91
N PHE A 13 2.36 -28.59 50.93
CA PHE A 13 3.05 -29.71 50.27
C PHE A 13 3.01 -30.95 51.17
N SER A 14 2.07 -31.85 50.88
CA SER A 14 2.11 -33.22 51.37
C SER A 14 3.41 -33.91 50.92
N LYS A 15 4.08 -34.65 51.81
CA LYS A 15 5.32 -35.46 51.56
C LYS A 15 5.09 -36.64 50.59
N ASN A 16 4.14 -36.53 49.66
CA ASN A 16 3.86 -37.59 48.70
C ASN A 16 4.70 -37.40 47.44
N ARG A 17 5.81 -38.13 47.35
CA ARG A 17 6.79 -38.07 46.24
C ARG A 17 6.14 -38.26 44.86
N LYS A 18 5.05 -39.04 44.77
CA LYS A 18 4.28 -39.22 43.53
C LYS A 18 3.59 -37.93 43.07
N LEU A 19 3.08 -37.12 44.01
CA LEU A 19 2.43 -35.84 43.70
C LEU A 19 3.44 -34.83 43.14
N PHE A 20 4.65 -34.79 43.70
CA PHE A 20 5.74 -33.93 43.20
C PHE A 20 6.19 -34.32 41.79
N LEU A 21 6.33 -35.61 41.52
CA LEU A 21 6.63 -36.11 40.17
C LEU A 21 5.53 -35.73 39.18
N SER A 22 4.25 -35.88 39.53
CA SER A 22 3.15 -35.48 38.65
C SER A 22 3.13 -33.97 38.38
N ILE A 23 3.40 -33.13 39.39
CA ILE A 23 3.48 -31.67 39.21
C ILE A 23 4.67 -31.29 38.33
N ALA A 24 5.83 -31.92 38.52
CA ALA A 24 7.01 -31.68 37.68
C ALA A 24 6.78 -32.09 36.22
N THR A 25 6.13 -33.23 35.99
CA THR A 25 5.75 -33.67 34.64
C THR A 25 4.75 -32.70 34.00
N LEU A 26 3.76 -32.23 34.75
CA LEU A 26 2.79 -31.26 34.25
C LEU A 26 3.49 -29.93 33.90
N ALA A 27 4.41 -29.45 34.73
CA ALA A 27 5.20 -28.26 34.45
C ALA A 27 6.09 -28.42 33.20
N ALA A 28 6.69 -29.60 33.00
CA ALA A 28 7.49 -29.91 31.82
C ALA A 28 6.65 -29.92 30.54
N ILE A 29 5.43 -30.49 30.59
CA ILE A 29 4.49 -30.47 29.45
C ILE A 29 4.08 -29.03 29.13
N VAL A 30 3.72 -28.24 30.15
CA VAL A 30 3.35 -26.83 29.95
C VAL A 30 4.51 -26.04 29.33
N ALA A 31 5.74 -26.24 29.81
CA ALA A 31 6.93 -25.61 29.24
C ALA A 31 7.18 -26.04 27.79
N ALA A 32 7.03 -27.33 27.46
CA ALA A 32 7.19 -27.84 26.10
C ALA A 32 6.12 -27.28 25.15
N VAL A 33 4.86 -27.20 25.58
CA VAL A 33 3.78 -26.58 24.80
C VAL A 33 4.07 -25.09 24.57
N TRP A 34 4.57 -24.38 25.58
CA TRP A 34 4.96 -22.97 25.46
C TRP A 34 6.10 -22.78 24.45
N LEU A 35 7.09 -23.68 24.47
CA LEU A 35 8.26 -23.63 23.60
C LEU A 35 7.91 -24.01 22.15
N ILE A 36 7.00 -24.97 21.95
CA ILE A 36 6.46 -25.27 20.62
C ILE A 36 5.69 -24.05 20.10
N ALA A 37 4.77 -23.49 20.90
CA ALA A 37 3.97 -22.33 20.52
C ALA A 37 4.81 -21.09 20.21
N SER A 38 5.90 -20.85 20.94
CA SER A 38 6.81 -19.74 20.65
C SER A 38 7.57 -19.95 19.35
N VAL A 39 8.01 -21.18 19.05
CA VAL A 39 8.69 -21.53 17.79
C VAL A 39 7.74 -21.46 16.59
N THR A 40 6.51 -21.97 16.70
CA THR A 40 5.53 -21.84 15.61
C THR A 40 5.10 -20.41 15.39
N ASN A 41 4.91 -19.61 16.44
CA ASN A 41 4.61 -18.18 16.29
C ASN A 41 5.80 -17.41 15.68
N TRP A 42 7.03 -17.77 16.04
CA TRP A 42 8.22 -17.16 15.45
C TRP A 42 8.37 -17.52 13.96
N LEU A 43 8.19 -18.78 13.59
CA LEU A 43 8.20 -19.21 12.17
C LEU A 43 7.08 -18.54 11.38
N ALA A 44 5.87 -18.44 11.94
CA ALA A 44 4.75 -17.75 11.31
C ALA A 44 4.94 -16.22 11.20
N ALA A 45 5.72 -15.61 12.10
CA ALA A 45 6.07 -14.20 12.04
C ALA A 45 7.17 -13.92 11.00
N VAL A 46 8.17 -14.79 10.90
CA VAL A 46 9.28 -14.67 9.93
C VAL A 46 8.78 -14.83 8.49
N ASP A 47 7.79 -15.68 8.23
CA ASP A 47 7.16 -15.81 6.90
C ASP A 47 6.29 -14.60 6.49
N ARG A 48 5.99 -13.67 7.41
CA ARG A 48 5.15 -12.49 7.16
C ARG A 48 5.92 -11.20 6.90
N GLU A 49 7.19 -11.13 7.30
CA GLU A 49 8.02 -9.94 7.06
C GLU A 49 8.47 -9.89 5.61
N LYS A 50 7.70 -9.21 4.75
CA LYS A 50 8.10 -8.97 3.37
C LYS A 50 8.99 -7.74 3.32
N SER A 51 10.23 -7.90 2.86
CA SER A 51 11.04 -6.75 2.46
C SER A 51 10.39 -6.06 1.27
N VAL A 52 10.20 -4.75 1.38
CA VAL A 52 9.60 -3.93 0.33
C VAL A 52 10.70 -3.15 -0.37
N PRO A 53 10.82 -3.23 -1.71
CA PRO A 53 11.77 -2.41 -2.44
C PRO A 53 11.35 -0.93 -2.41
N TRP A 54 12.33 -0.04 -2.51
CA TRP A 54 12.11 1.39 -2.66
C TRP A 54 13.02 1.96 -3.75
N THR A 55 12.60 3.09 -4.31
CA THR A 55 13.35 3.83 -5.32
C THR A 55 13.82 5.15 -4.74
N VAL A 56 15.06 5.55 -5.04
CA VAL A 56 15.56 6.89 -4.69
C VAL A 56 15.21 7.84 -5.84
N VAL A 57 14.34 8.81 -5.58
CA VAL A 57 13.93 9.83 -6.56
C VAL A 57 14.90 11.01 -6.52
N THR A 58 15.30 11.42 -5.33
CA THR A 58 16.25 12.53 -5.14
C THR A 58 17.09 12.26 -3.92
N GLU A 59 18.38 12.56 -4.01
CA GLU A 59 19.32 12.49 -2.90
C GLU A 59 20.23 13.71 -2.98
N ASP A 60 20.31 14.46 -1.88
CA ASP A 60 21.33 15.46 -1.64
C ASP A 60 22.01 15.13 -0.31
N ARG A 61 23.22 14.58 -0.36
CA ARG A 61 23.92 14.05 0.83
C ARG A 61 24.45 15.13 1.74
N ASP A 62 24.71 16.31 1.18
CA ASP A 62 25.35 17.42 1.87
C ASP A 62 24.34 18.52 2.21
N TRP A 63 23.05 18.31 1.93
CA TRP A 63 21.99 19.25 2.25
C TRP A 63 21.99 19.59 3.74
N GLN A 64 21.98 20.88 4.04
CA GLN A 64 21.88 21.42 5.38
C GLN A 64 20.70 22.38 5.43
N GLY A 65 19.80 22.12 6.37
CA GLY A 65 18.68 23.01 6.66
C GLY A 65 18.48 23.14 8.15
N THR A 66 17.84 24.24 8.54
CA THR A 66 17.47 24.50 9.93
C THR A 66 15.96 24.54 10.02
N ALA A 67 15.38 23.72 10.88
CA ALA A 67 13.95 23.71 11.11
C ALA A 67 13.50 25.09 11.62
N ALA A 68 12.52 25.70 10.95
CA ALA A 68 11.91 26.96 11.35
C ALA A 68 11.23 26.86 12.74
N GLN A 69 10.83 25.64 13.14
CA GLN A 69 10.20 25.34 14.42
C GLN A 69 10.67 23.98 14.93
N ALA A 70 10.84 23.84 16.25
CA ALA A 70 11.29 22.59 16.87
C ALA A 70 10.32 21.41 16.72
N SER A 71 9.05 21.68 16.36
CA SER A 71 8.01 20.67 16.16
C SER A 71 7.99 20.08 14.76
N LEU A 72 8.84 20.53 13.84
CA LEU A 72 8.85 20.01 12.46
C LEU A 72 9.39 18.58 12.43
N PRO A 73 8.76 17.68 11.67
CA PRO A 73 9.21 16.30 11.57
C PRO A 73 10.52 16.21 10.79
N ARG A 74 11.39 15.29 11.20
CA ARG A 74 12.61 14.89 10.45
C ARG A 74 12.33 13.86 9.37
N PHE A 75 11.23 13.13 9.49
CA PHE A 75 10.76 12.13 8.53
C PHE A 75 9.27 12.36 8.38
N PHE A 76 8.78 12.42 7.15
CA PHE A 76 7.34 12.52 6.92
C PHE A 76 6.97 11.94 5.57
N VAL A 77 5.71 11.58 5.46
CA VAL A 77 5.16 10.99 4.25
C VAL A 77 4.53 12.08 3.39
N ALA A 78 4.83 12.02 2.11
CA ALA A 78 4.50 13.05 1.15
C ALA A 78 2.96 13.12 0.97
N GLY A 79 2.41 14.32 1.11
CA GLY A 79 0.97 14.58 1.22
C GLY A 79 0.42 15.50 0.14
N GLY A 80 1.16 15.64 -0.97
CA GLY A 80 0.84 16.50 -2.10
C GLY A 80 1.64 17.81 -2.08
N LEU A 81 1.88 18.36 -3.28
CA LEU A 81 2.79 19.50 -3.52
C LEU A 81 2.64 20.67 -2.54
N THR A 82 1.41 21.07 -2.21
CA THR A 82 1.16 22.17 -1.28
C THR A 82 1.58 21.85 0.16
N TYR A 83 1.30 20.62 0.62
CA TYR A 83 1.68 20.18 1.96
C TYR A 83 3.19 19.97 2.05
N ASP A 84 3.78 19.36 1.03
CA ASP A 84 5.21 19.09 0.94
C ASP A 84 6.02 20.40 0.91
N LYS A 85 5.55 21.40 0.15
CA LYS A 85 6.13 22.76 0.14
C LYS A 85 6.12 23.40 1.53
N LYS A 86 5.02 23.31 2.26
CA LYS A 86 4.89 23.89 3.60
C LYS A 86 5.92 23.28 4.59
N ILE A 87 6.18 21.98 4.49
CA ILE A 87 7.14 21.31 5.38
C ILE A 87 8.57 21.55 4.90
N LEU A 88 8.88 21.26 3.64
CA LEU A 88 10.26 21.24 3.12
C LEU A 88 10.80 22.63 2.85
N VAL A 89 10.03 23.48 2.17
CA VAL A 89 10.48 24.81 1.74
C VAL A 89 10.29 25.80 2.86
N GLU A 90 9.06 25.97 3.33
CA GLU A 90 8.75 26.96 4.37
C GLU A 90 9.25 26.51 5.75
N GLY A 91 9.19 25.22 6.04
CA GLY A 91 9.60 24.66 7.33
C GLY A 91 11.10 24.40 7.44
N TRP A 92 11.72 23.82 6.42
CA TRP A 92 13.12 23.38 6.47
C TRP A 92 14.07 24.21 5.58
N GLY A 93 13.55 25.15 4.80
CA GLY A 93 14.35 26.06 3.97
C GLY A 93 14.88 25.45 2.67
N MET A 94 14.28 24.36 2.20
CA MET A 94 14.64 23.72 0.93
C MET A 94 14.27 24.61 -0.26
N SER A 95 15.04 24.55 -1.36
CA SER A 95 14.65 25.23 -2.61
C SER A 95 13.41 24.57 -3.21
N GLU A 96 12.49 25.38 -3.76
CA GLU A 96 11.32 24.86 -4.49
C GLU A 96 11.73 23.97 -5.67
N ASP A 97 12.87 24.23 -6.29
CA ASP A 97 13.38 23.47 -7.45
C ASP A 97 13.74 22.01 -7.10
N LEU A 98 13.91 21.69 -5.81
CA LEU A 98 14.18 20.34 -5.33
C LEU A 98 12.91 19.53 -5.06
N LEU A 99 11.72 20.14 -5.13
CA LEU A 99 10.45 19.43 -5.01
C LEU A 99 10.19 18.65 -6.31
N GLN A 100 10.57 17.38 -6.32
CA GLN A 100 10.19 16.48 -7.39
C GLN A 100 8.73 16.04 -7.23
N PRO A 101 7.95 15.99 -8.31
CA PRO A 101 6.60 15.45 -8.26
C PRO A 101 6.65 13.94 -7.96
N VAL A 102 5.86 13.50 -6.98
CA VAL A 102 5.60 12.08 -6.73
C VAL A 102 4.25 11.74 -7.35
N ASP A 103 4.16 10.60 -8.03
CA ASP A 103 2.86 10.07 -8.42
C ASP A 103 2.17 9.44 -7.20
N TYR A 104 1.50 10.26 -6.39
CA TYR A 104 0.83 9.81 -5.18
C TYR A 104 -0.30 8.80 -5.44
N MET A 105 -0.70 8.59 -6.69
CA MET A 105 -1.67 7.55 -7.05
C MET A 105 -1.03 6.16 -6.98
N GLU A 106 0.22 6.04 -7.40
CA GLU A 106 0.93 4.77 -7.52
C GLU A 106 1.94 4.53 -6.41
N GLU A 107 2.51 5.61 -5.90
CA GLU A 107 3.67 5.60 -5.04
C GLU A 107 3.39 6.32 -3.73
N LEU A 108 4.01 5.81 -2.66
CA LEU A 108 4.13 6.48 -1.38
C LEU A 108 5.47 7.22 -1.36
N GLY A 109 5.45 8.55 -1.45
CA GLY A 109 6.66 9.37 -1.33
C GLY A 109 7.04 9.53 0.14
N ILE A 110 8.30 9.27 0.50
CA ILE A 110 8.79 9.43 1.89
C ILE A 110 9.98 10.37 1.85
N HIS A 111 9.85 11.50 2.54
CA HIS A 111 10.91 12.48 2.69
C HIS A 111 11.70 12.20 3.97
N LEU A 112 13.02 12.07 3.84
CA LEU A 112 13.95 11.86 4.95
C LEU A 112 14.91 13.04 5.06
N ILE A 113 14.96 13.62 6.26
CA ILE A 113 15.82 14.76 6.60
C ILE A 113 16.85 14.28 7.63
N CYS A 114 18.12 14.43 7.27
CA CYS A 114 19.26 13.98 8.07
C CYS A 114 19.13 12.49 8.45
N GLY A 115 18.82 11.63 7.47
CA GLY A 115 18.69 10.19 7.64
C GLY A 115 18.76 9.41 6.34
N ASP A 116 19.02 8.10 6.43
CA ASP A 116 19.09 7.20 5.28
C ASP A 116 18.36 5.88 5.57
N VAL A 117 17.70 5.32 4.54
CA VAL A 117 16.93 4.08 4.67
C VAL A 117 17.84 2.87 4.55
N GLU A 118 17.84 2.02 5.58
CA GLU A 118 18.57 0.75 5.58
C GLU A 118 17.71 -0.39 5.02
N LYS A 119 16.43 -0.43 5.39
CA LYS A 119 15.46 -1.42 4.92
C LYS A 119 14.03 -0.96 5.16
N ILE A 120 13.10 -1.52 4.38
CA ILE A 120 11.66 -1.35 4.56
C ILE A 120 11.01 -2.73 4.66
N ILE A 121 10.13 -2.90 5.64
CA ILE A 121 9.40 -4.14 5.89
C ILE A 121 7.91 -3.83 5.95
N TYR A 122 7.09 -4.69 5.36
CA TYR A 122 5.64 -4.63 5.45
C TYR A 122 5.07 -5.91 6.04
N ALA A 123 4.37 -5.77 7.17
CA ALA A 123 3.66 -6.86 7.84
C ALA A 123 2.46 -6.30 8.60
N ASP A 124 1.36 -7.05 8.64
CA ASP A 124 0.14 -6.72 9.40
C ASP A 124 -0.35 -5.27 9.20
N ARG A 125 -0.34 -4.78 7.95
CA ARG A 125 -0.71 -3.41 7.55
C ARG A 125 0.13 -2.29 8.17
N LYS A 126 1.35 -2.63 8.57
CA LYS A 126 2.34 -1.72 9.11
C LYS A 126 3.56 -1.69 8.20
N LEU A 127 3.88 -0.51 7.66
CA LEU A 127 5.12 -0.25 6.93
C LEU A 127 6.18 0.24 7.92
N SER A 128 7.21 -0.55 8.15
CA SER A 128 8.31 -0.19 9.04
C SER A 128 9.51 0.23 8.22
N VAL A 129 9.92 1.49 8.38
CA VAL A 129 11.05 2.10 7.66
C VAL A 129 12.21 2.23 8.63
N PHE A 130 13.29 1.49 8.38
CA PHE A 130 14.49 1.51 9.21
C PHE A 130 15.43 2.57 8.69
N VAL A 131 15.80 3.51 9.56
CA VAL A 131 16.54 4.72 9.22
C VAL A 131 17.79 4.83 10.08
N ALA A 132 18.93 5.03 9.42
CA ALA A 132 20.16 5.46 10.07
C ALA A 132 20.18 7.00 10.11
N GLU A 133 20.21 7.59 11.30
CA GLU A 133 20.35 9.05 11.44
C GLU A 133 21.71 9.53 10.91
N ARG A 134 21.70 10.71 10.29
CA ARG A 134 22.88 11.42 9.80
C ARG A 134 22.91 12.85 10.34
N ASP A 135 24.06 13.49 10.21
CA ASP A 135 24.22 14.91 10.58
C ASP A 135 23.65 15.86 9.52
N ALA A 136 23.68 15.45 8.26
CA ALA A 136 23.20 16.21 7.11
C ALA A 136 22.58 15.29 6.05
N GLY A 137 21.89 15.92 5.11
CA GLY A 137 21.36 15.29 3.91
C GLY A 137 19.83 15.27 3.84
N TYR A 138 19.36 15.14 2.61
CA TYR A 138 17.96 14.98 2.26
C TYR A 138 17.81 13.82 1.28
N LYS A 139 16.74 13.05 1.43
CA LYS A 139 16.37 11.99 0.50
C LYS A 139 14.87 11.94 0.32
N LEU A 140 14.44 11.88 -0.93
CA LEU A 140 13.09 11.46 -1.30
C LEU A 140 13.18 10.05 -1.87
N ILE A 141 12.53 9.11 -1.20
CA ILE A 141 12.31 7.77 -1.72
C ILE A 141 10.84 7.57 -2.07
N THR A 142 10.56 6.61 -2.95
CA THR A 142 9.21 6.11 -3.15
C THR A 142 9.10 4.63 -2.87
N VAL A 143 7.97 4.24 -2.31
CA VAL A 143 7.57 2.85 -2.13
C VAL A 143 6.30 2.62 -2.93
N SER A 144 6.32 1.61 -3.81
CA SER A 144 5.16 1.29 -4.63
C SER A 144 3.99 0.82 -3.76
N LYS A 145 2.82 1.44 -3.94
CA LYS A 145 1.59 1.06 -3.23
C LYS A 145 1.10 -0.32 -3.65
N ALA A 146 1.56 -0.84 -4.79
CA ALA A 146 1.26 -2.20 -5.25
C ALA A 146 1.67 -3.31 -4.26
N HIS A 147 2.60 -3.02 -3.33
CA HIS A 147 3.02 -3.96 -2.28
C HIS A 147 2.20 -3.88 -0.99
N LEU A 148 1.25 -2.93 -0.91
CA LEU A 148 0.48 -2.65 0.29
C LEU A 148 -0.91 -3.29 0.21
N GLU A 149 -1.62 -3.31 1.34
CA GLU A 149 -3.04 -3.65 1.41
C GLU A 149 -3.90 -2.40 1.63
N GLU A 150 -5.14 -2.46 1.15
CA GLU A 150 -6.12 -1.39 1.32
C GLU A 150 -6.46 -1.18 2.80
N GLY A 151 -6.64 0.09 3.17
CA GLY A 151 -7.07 0.51 4.48
C GLY A 151 -6.05 1.42 5.16
N ASP A 152 -6.08 1.40 6.48
CA ASP A 152 -5.23 2.25 7.29
C ASP A 152 -3.82 1.65 7.33
N LEU A 153 -2.85 2.41 6.84
CA LEU A 153 -1.45 2.08 6.86
C LEU A 153 -0.80 2.79 8.04
N GLN A 154 -0.23 2.02 8.95
CA GLN A 154 0.65 2.61 9.97
C GLN A 154 2.09 2.62 9.45
N ILE A 155 2.70 3.80 9.39
CA ILE A 155 4.09 3.96 9.00
C ILE A 155 4.89 4.22 10.28
N VAL A 156 5.85 3.35 10.57
CA VAL A 156 6.69 3.48 11.77
C VAL A 156 8.13 3.66 11.34
N PHE A 157 8.71 4.76 11.75
CA PHE A 157 10.13 5.05 11.56
C PHE A 157 10.90 4.43 12.71
N LEU A 158 11.85 3.56 12.39
CA LEU A 158 12.69 2.85 13.33
C LEU A 158 14.13 3.32 13.15
N ASP A 159 14.91 3.41 14.23
CA ASP A 159 16.35 3.57 14.11
C ASP A 159 17.01 2.30 13.52
N ALA A 160 18.29 2.39 13.19
CA ALA A 160 19.09 1.26 12.70
C ALA A 160 19.13 0.05 13.67
N LYS A 161 18.74 0.22 14.94
CA LYS A 161 18.64 -0.84 15.96
C LYS A 161 17.22 -1.40 16.10
N GLY A 162 16.23 -0.84 15.40
CA GLY A 162 14.83 -1.22 15.47
C GLY A 162 14.00 -0.50 16.54
N SER A 163 14.52 0.56 17.17
CA SER A 163 13.79 1.36 18.14
C SER A 163 12.87 2.38 17.45
N PRO A 164 11.61 2.56 17.88
CA PRO A 164 10.74 3.58 17.30
C PRO A 164 11.28 5.00 17.48
N LEU A 165 11.45 5.72 16.36
CA LEU A 165 11.72 7.15 16.28
C LEU A 165 10.43 7.97 16.23
N GLY A 166 9.39 7.41 15.62
CA GLY A 166 8.07 8.04 15.45
C GLY A 166 7.10 7.16 14.68
N TYR A 167 5.84 7.59 14.59
CA TYR A 167 4.84 6.94 13.74
C TYR A 167 3.97 7.99 13.05
N GLU A 168 3.55 7.66 11.84
CA GLU A 168 2.55 8.39 11.06
C GLU A 168 1.43 7.41 10.64
N GLU A 169 0.20 7.89 10.63
CA GLU A 169 -0.94 7.15 10.11
C GLU A 169 -1.29 7.71 8.74
N GLU A 170 -1.28 6.86 7.72
CA GLU A 170 -1.72 7.23 6.38
C GLU A 170 -2.85 6.34 5.92
N TYR A 171 -3.85 6.97 5.28
CA TYR A 171 -5.02 6.28 4.77
C TYR A 171 -4.80 5.87 3.31
N VAL A 172 -4.51 4.59 3.07
CA VAL A 172 -4.40 4.04 1.71
C VAL A 172 -5.77 3.59 1.24
N TYR A 173 -6.55 4.52 0.70
CA TYR A 173 -7.88 4.22 0.17
C TYR A 173 -7.83 3.60 -1.24
N SER A 174 -6.69 3.66 -1.93
CA SER A 174 -6.54 3.17 -3.31
C SER A 174 -5.19 2.50 -3.56
N ILE A 175 -5.22 1.31 -4.16
CA ILE A 175 -4.04 0.55 -4.57
C ILE A 175 -4.02 0.39 -6.07
N PRO A 176 -2.89 0.64 -6.74
CA PRO A 176 -2.67 0.28 -8.13
C PRO A 176 -2.99 -1.18 -8.45
N MET A 177 -3.76 -1.38 -9.49
CA MET A 177 -4.01 -2.68 -10.07
C MET A 177 -3.12 -2.84 -11.30
N ALA A 178 -2.47 -4.01 -11.41
CA ALA A 178 -1.81 -4.37 -12.66
C ALA A 178 -2.84 -4.41 -13.80
N TYR A 179 -2.51 -3.79 -14.92
CA TYR A 179 -3.28 -3.85 -16.14
C TYR A 179 -2.36 -4.02 -17.35
N THR A 180 -2.89 -4.50 -18.46
CA THR A 180 -2.15 -4.64 -19.72
C THR A 180 -2.94 -3.96 -20.83
N VAL A 181 -2.28 -3.13 -21.63
CA VAL A 181 -2.87 -2.58 -22.86
C VAL A 181 -2.77 -3.66 -23.93
N VAL A 182 -3.92 -4.14 -24.39
CA VAL A 182 -4.03 -5.21 -25.39
C VAL A 182 -4.10 -4.64 -26.81
N ASP A 183 -4.82 -3.53 -26.97
CA ASP A 183 -4.89 -2.78 -28.21
C ASP A 183 -5.07 -1.29 -27.95
N SER A 184 -4.66 -0.46 -28.90
CA SER A 184 -4.88 0.98 -28.85
C SER A 184 -4.83 1.57 -30.24
N GLY A 185 -5.67 2.58 -30.50
CA GLY A 185 -5.69 3.26 -31.78
C GLY A 185 -6.35 4.62 -31.70
N GLN A 186 -6.39 5.32 -32.83
CA GLN A 186 -7.14 6.57 -32.94
C GLN A 186 -8.64 6.24 -32.92
N ALA A 187 -9.41 7.03 -32.17
CA ALA A 187 -10.85 6.86 -32.16
C ALA A 187 -11.41 7.39 -33.48
N GLU A 188 -12.28 6.63 -34.16
CA GLU A 188 -12.92 7.09 -35.41
C GLU A 188 -13.78 8.34 -35.18
N SER A 189 -14.25 8.52 -33.95
CA SER A 189 -15.01 9.68 -33.52
C SER A 189 -14.10 10.85 -33.15
N LYS A 190 -14.41 12.05 -33.69
CA LYS A 190 -13.79 13.32 -33.24
C LYS A 190 -14.19 13.73 -31.82
N SER A 191 -15.11 12.99 -31.18
CA SER A 191 -15.57 13.26 -29.83
C SER A 191 -14.51 12.88 -28.81
N THR A 192 -14.24 13.78 -27.86
CA THR A 192 -13.46 13.51 -26.65
C THR A 192 -14.35 12.99 -25.51
N ALA A 193 -15.62 12.68 -25.79
CA ALA A 193 -16.50 12.10 -24.79
C ALA A 193 -15.94 10.75 -24.35
N MET A 194 -15.66 10.66 -23.06
CA MET A 194 -15.11 9.46 -22.45
C MET A 194 -16.20 8.42 -22.23
N PHE A 195 -15.92 7.20 -22.66
CA PHE A 195 -16.83 6.06 -22.56
C PHE A 195 -16.02 4.81 -22.21
N MET A 196 -16.62 3.92 -21.44
CA MET A 196 -16.03 2.65 -21.05
C MET A 196 -17.08 1.55 -21.14
N GLU A 197 -16.69 0.38 -21.63
CA GLU A 197 -17.51 -0.84 -21.73
C GLU A 197 -16.70 -2.05 -21.28
N ILE A 198 -17.34 -3.03 -20.65
CA ILE A 198 -16.72 -4.33 -20.38
C ILE A 198 -16.87 -5.20 -21.62
N LEU A 199 -15.75 -5.73 -22.13
CA LEU A 199 -15.78 -6.54 -23.35
C LEU A 199 -16.06 -8.01 -23.04
N ASP A 200 -16.96 -8.59 -23.82
CA ASP A 200 -17.26 -10.02 -23.87
C ASP A 200 -17.11 -10.53 -25.32
N SER A 201 -17.50 -11.79 -25.56
CA SER A 201 -17.39 -12.41 -26.88
C SER A 201 -18.23 -11.74 -27.96
N GLU A 202 -19.27 -10.99 -27.59
CA GLU A 202 -20.15 -10.28 -28.51
C GLU A 202 -19.67 -8.84 -28.73
N THR A 203 -19.27 -8.13 -27.67
CA THR A 203 -18.92 -6.71 -27.74
C THR A 203 -17.49 -6.46 -28.20
N LEU A 204 -16.54 -7.38 -27.92
CA LEU A 204 -15.14 -7.23 -28.34
C LEU A 204 -15.02 -7.03 -29.86
N PRO A 205 -15.54 -7.92 -30.73
CA PRO A 205 -15.36 -7.76 -32.18
C PRO A 205 -16.09 -6.54 -32.73
N VAL A 206 -17.25 -6.20 -32.14
CA VAL A 206 -18.09 -5.08 -32.60
C VAL A 206 -17.43 -3.74 -32.31
N LEU A 207 -16.82 -3.57 -31.14
CA LEU A 207 -16.24 -2.29 -30.71
C LEU A 207 -14.80 -2.09 -31.18
N THR A 208 -14.08 -3.17 -31.50
CA THR A 208 -12.62 -3.11 -31.76
C THR A 208 -12.21 -3.74 -33.09
N GLY A 209 -13.07 -4.54 -33.72
CA GLY A 209 -12.71 -5.37 -34.87
C GLY A 209 -11.78 -6.55 -34.53
N LEU A 210 -11.46 -6.77 -33.24
CA LEU A 210 -10.58 -7.84 -32.80
C LEU A 210 -11.30 -9.19 -32.71
N ASP A 211 -10.54 -10.27 -32.89
CA ASP A 211 -11.05 -11.63 -32.83
C ASP A 211 -11.39 -12.05 -31.38
N ALA A 212 -12.56 -12.68 -31.18
CA ALA A 212 -13.03 -13.14 -29.87
C ALA A 212 -12.08 -14.15 -29.19
N SER A 213 -11.23 -14.84 -29.95
CA SER A 213 -10.17 -15.71 -29.41
C SER A 213 -9.16 -14.96 -28.52
N LEU A 214 -9.11 -13.63 -28.59
CA LEU A 214 -8.32 -12.81 -27.67
C LEU A 214 -8.74 -13.00 -26.21
N LEU A 215 -10.03 -13.24 -25.95
CA LEU A 215 -10.53 -13.55 -24.60
C LEU A 215 -9.97 -14.88 -24.09
N LEU A 216 -9.74 -15.85 -24.98
CA LEU A 216 -9.13 -17.14 -24.65
C LEU A 216 -7.64 -17.01 -24.33
N LYS A 217 -6.98 -15.94 -24.80
CA LYS A 217 -5.58 -15.64 -24.48
C LYS A 217 -5.42 -15.07 -23.06
N TYR A 218 -6.48 -14.45 -22.52
CA TYR A 218 -6.51 -13.87 -21.18
C TYR A 218 -7.77 -14.36 -20.41
N PRO A 219 -7.90 -15.67 -20.15
CA PRO A 219 -9.13 -16.28 -19.64
C PRO A 219 -9.51 -15.80 -18.23
N ASP A 220 -8.53 -15.37 -17.43
CA ASP A 220 -8.71 -14.86 -16.07
C ASP A 220 -8.61 -13.33 -16.00
N SER A 221 -9.07 -12.62 -17.02
CA SER A 221 -9.01 -11.15 -17.08
C SER A 221 -10.34 -10.53 -17.49
N VAL A 222 -10.61 -9.36 -16.93
CA VAL A 222 -11.71 -8.49 -17.34
C VAL A 222 -11.17 -7.50 -18.37
N PHE A 223 -11.82 -7.41 -19.52
CA PHE A 223 -11.44 -6.49 -20.59
C PHE A 223 -12.27 -5.21 -20.48
N PHE A 224 -11.61 -4.07 -20.60
CA PHE A 224 -12.24 -2.76 -20.71
C PHE A 224 -11.91 -2.15 -22.06
N TYR A 225 -12.94 -1.82 -22.83
CA TYR A 225 -12.82 -0.87 -23.92
C TYR A 225 -13.03 0.52 -23.37
N ILE A 226 -12.11 1.43 -23.69
CA ILE A 226 -12.13 2.80 -23.24
C ILE A 226 -11.92 3.69 -24.46
N GLN A 227 -12.81 4.64 -24.65
CA GLN A 227 -12.72 5.64 -25.71
C GLN A 227 -12.65 7.03 -25.09
N GLY A 228 -11.91 7.93 -25.75
CA GLY A 228 -11.82 9.33 -25.34
C GLY A 228 -10.70 9.63 -24.34
N GLY A 229 -9.82 8.67 -24.03
CA GLY A 229 -8.69 8.89 -23.13
C GLY A 229 -7.78 7.67 -22.90
N LYS A 230 -6.60 7.91 -22.31
CA LYS A 230 -5.51 6.92 -22.12
C LYS A 230 -5.50 6.51 -20.69
N VAL A 231 -5.60 5.22 -20.44
CA VAL A 231 -5.43 4.71 -19.09
C VAL A 231 -4.06 5.13 -18.59
N SER A 232 -4.05 5.99 -17.58
CA SER A 232 -2.85 6.36 -16.83
C SER A 232 -2.63 5.33 -15.73
N THR A 233 -3.69 5.05 -14.96
CA THR A 233 -3.67 4.01 -13.93
C THR A 233 -5.06 3.40 -13.70
N VAL A 234 -5.06 2.18 -13.19
CA VAL A 234 -6.24 1.52 -12.62
C VAL A 234 -5.99 1.32 -11.14
N GLN A 235 -6.91 1.76 -10.29
CA GLN A 235 -6.80 1.61 -8.85
C GLN A 235 -8.00 0.88 -8.27
N ARG A 236 -7.76 0.08 -7.24
CA ARG A 236 -8.81 -0.53 -6.43
C ARG A 236 -8.95 0.19 -5.10
N SER A 237 -10.19 0.36 -4.70
CA SER A 237 -10.60 0.90 -3.41
C SER A 237 -11.79 0.10 -2.93
N ASN A 238 -11.54 -0.92 -2.10
CA ASN A 238 -12.54 -1.87 -1.64
C ASN A 238 -13.20 -2.58 -2.84
N ASN A 239 -14.51 -2.42 -3.03
CA ASN A 239 -15.27 -2.93 -4.16
C ASN A 239 -15.36 -1.92 -5.32
N THR A 240 -14.66 -0.80 -5.25
CA THR A 240 -14.63 0.21 -6.32
C THR A 240 -13.32 0.12 -7.08
N VAL A 241 -13.38 -0.11 -8.38
CA VAL A 241 -12.25 0.04 -9.30
C VAL A 241 -12.37 1.41 -9.97
N ARG A 242 -11.29 2.17 -10.00
CA ARG A 242 -11.20 3.49 -10.61
C ARG A 242 -10.20 3.42 -11.74
N VAL A 243 -10.65 3.75 -12.94
CA VAL A 243 -9.82 3.79 -14.14
C VAL A 243 -9.59 5.27 -14.45
N TYR A 244 -8.38 5.75 -14.24
CA TYR A 244 -8.00 7.12 -14.51
C TYR A 244 -7.52 7.22 -15.95
N VAL A 245 -8.00 8.24 -16.65
CA VAL A 245 -7.67 8.46 -18.05
C VAL A 245 -7.22 9.87 -18.33
N GLU A 246 -6.16 10.00 -19.13
CA GLU A 246 -5.78 11.27 -19.76
C GLU A 246 -6.66 11.52 -20.98
N PRO A 247 -7.45 12.59 -21.04
CA PRO A 247 -8.38 12.82 -22.15
C PRO A 247 -7.68 12.94 -23.52
N GLY A 248 -8.29 12.38 -24.57
CA GLY A 248 -7.85 12.60 -25.94
C GLY A 248 -8.58 11.75 -26.99
N GLN A 249 -8.20 11.90 -28.26
CA GLN A 249 -8.92 11.32 -29.41
C GLN A 249 -8.46 9.91 -29.76
N PHE A 250 -8.53 9.00 -28.82
CA PHE A 250 -8.06 7.63 -29.03
C PHE A 250 -8.87 6.63 -28.20
N TYR A 251 -8.72 5.36 -28.54
CA TYR A 251 -9.30 4.25 -27.80
C TYR A 251 -8.18 3.35 -27.26
N GLN A 252 -8.49 2.64 -26.18
CA GLN A 252 -7.66 1.58 -25.63
C GLN A 252 -8.52 0.38 -25.22
N VAL A 253 -7.98 -0.80 -25.44
CA VAL A 253 -8.47 -2.04 -24.83
C VAL A 253 -7.47 -2.43 -23.77
N VAL A 254 -7.91 -2.46 -22.51
CA VAL A 254 -7.06 -2.86 -21.39
C VAL A 254 -7.62 -4.09 -20.70
N THR A 255 -6.75 -4.97 -20.22
CA THR A 255 -7.13 -6.13 -19.40
C THR A 255 -6.66 -5.94 -17.97
N VAL A 256 -7.53 -6.27 -17.03
CA VAL A 256 -7.22 -6.32 -15.60
C VAL A 256 -7.46 -7.75 -15.10
N PRO A 257 -6.50 -8.38 -14.40
CA PRO A 257 -6.70 -9.72 -13.87
C PRO A 257 -7.93 -9.81 -12.97
N ALA A 258 -8.79 -10.82 -13.21
CA ALA A 258 -10.04 -11.03 -12.47
C ALA A 258 -9.80 -11.25 -10.97
N ALA A 259 -8.66 -11.86 -10.60
CA ALA A 259 -8.24 -12.08 -9.22
C ALA A 259 -8.05 -10.78 -8.40
N LEU A 260 -7.93 -9.62 -9.07
CA LEU A 260 -7.84 -8.34 -8.39
C LEU A 260 -9.22 -7.75 -8.04
N PHE A 261 -10.33 -8.31 -8.52
CA PHE A 261 -11.67 -7.89 -8.13
C PHE A 261 -12.15 -8.62 -6.88
N LYS A 262 -12.98 -7.96 -6.07
CA LYS A 262 -13.57 -8.60 -4.89
C LYS A 262 -14.75 -9.48 -5.30
N PRO A 263 -14.99 -10.63 -4.65
CA PRO A 263 -16.21 -11.40 -4.87
C PRO A 263 -17.48 -10.55 -4.67
N GLY A 264 -18.45 -10.71 -5.56
CA GLY A 264 -19.71 -9.97 -5.53
C GLY A 264 -19.70 -8.72 -6.41
N GLN A 265 -20.41 -7.68 -5.96
CA GLN A 265 -20.63 -6.47 -6.74
C GLN A 265 -19.45 -5.50 -6.63
N ASN A 266 -18.82 -5.24 -7.77
CA ASN A 266 -17.80 -4.21 -7.93
C ASN A 266 -18.37 -3.02 -8.72
N THR A 267 -17.96 -1.81 -8.35
CA THR A 267 -18.28 -0.59 -9.08
C THR A 267 -17.04 -0.14 -9.83
N ILE A 268 -17.11 -0.01 -11.15
CA ILE A 268 -15.99 0.43 -11.97
C ILE A 268 -16.29 1.86 -12.43
N ARG A 269 -15.42 2.81 -12.11
CA ARG A 269 -15.56 4.23 -12.44
C ARG A 269 -14.51 4.65 -13.44
N LEU A 270 -14.93 5.33 -14.49
CA LEU A 270 -14.05 6.02 -15.43
C LEU A 270 -13.87 7.46 -14.94
N ILE A 271 -12.63 7.87 -14.68
CA ILE A 271 -12.28 9.16 -14.08
C ILE A 271 -11.34 9.91 -15.00
N ASP A 272 -11.66 11.16 -15.28
CA ASP A 272 -10.77 12.07 -16.00
C ASP A 272 -9.63 12.51 -15.08
N ASN A 273 -8.39 12.21 -15.45
CA ASN A 273 -7.22 12.49 -14.62
C ASN A 273 -6.92 14.00 -14.50
N SER A 274 -7.44 14.83 -15.41
CA SER A 274 -7.19 16.27 -15.41
C SER A 274 -8.01 17.01 -14.35
N ASP A 275 -9.24 16.57 -14.08
CA ASP A 275 -10.19 17.24 -13.18
C ASP A 275 -10.77 16.31 -12.08
N LEU A 276 -10.38 15.03 -12.09
CA LEU A 276 -10.84 13.95 -11.19
C LEU A 276 -12.35 13.69 -11.21
N SER A 277 -13.06 14.16 -12.24
CA SER A 277 -14.50 13.95 -12.34
C SER A 277 -14.84 12.57 -12.91
N VAL A 278 -15.91 11.98 -12.39
CA VAL A 278 -16.41 10.66 -12.84
C VAL A 278 -17.18 10.85 -14.15
N LYS A 279 -16.71 10.23 -15.23
CA LYS A 279 -17.31 10.32 -16.57
C LYS A 279 -18.23 9.14 -16.90
N GLY A 280 -18.01 8.00 -16.24
CA GLY A 280 -18.81 6.79 -16.42
C GLY A 280 -18.75 5.86 -15.22
N GLN A 281 -19.75 5.00 -15.09
CA GLN A 281 -19.80 3.98 -14.05
C GLN A 281 -20.45 2.69 -14.56
N ILE A 282 -19.82 1.55 -14.29
CA ILE A 282 -20.32 0.21 -14.61
C ILE A 282 -20.42 -0.58 -13.31
N ILE A 283 -21.44 -1.44 -13.20
CA ILE A 283 -21.53 -2.44 -12.15
C ILE A 283 -21.07 -3.78 -12.72
N PHE A 284 -20.04 -4.35 -12.12
CA PHE A 284 -19.48 -5.64 -12.51
C PHE A 284 -19.71 -6.66 -11.39
N LEU A 285 -20.34 -7.79 -11.72
CA LEU A 285 -20.54 -8.89 -10.79
C LEU A 285 -19.41 -9.91 -10.98
N HIS A 286 -18.51 -9.98 -10.01
CA HIS A 286 -17.45 -10.99 -10.00
C HIS A 286 -17.96 -12.22 -9.22
N PRO A 287 -18.08 -13.40 -9.85
CA PRO A 287 -18.73 -14.56 -9.23
C PRO A 287 -18.02 -15.10 -7.97
N GLY A 288 -16.78 -14.67 -7.69
CA GLY A 288 -15.97 -15.23 -6.62
C GLY A 288 -15.49 -16.63 -6.96
N THR A 289 -14.24 -16.93 -6.64
CA THR A 289 -13.67 -18.28 -6.73
C THR A 289 -13.75 -18.98 -5.39
#